data_AF-A0A8B8EDL1-F1
#
_entry.id   AF-A0A8B8EDL1-F1
#
_cell.length_a   1.000
_cell.length_b   1.000
_cell.length_c   1.000
_cell.angle_alpha   90.00
_cell.angle_beta   90.00
_cell.angle_gamma   90.00
#
_symmetry.space_group_name_H-M   'P 1'
#
loop_
_entity.id
_entity.type
_entity.pdbx_description
1 polymer ?
#
loop_
_entity_poly.entity_id
_entity_poly.type
_entity_poly.pdbx_seq_one_letter_code
_entity_poly.pdbx_strand_id
1 'polypeptide(L)'
;MKQFFLVLIVILLFDSSFGKSKAEKEKPTKAPRLDFDALFRYLLKYFPSTPDLRQLFGKPQKPKAPPPPGTTKPPPSTAKPVNKNDVSTCRDEFRDIPRHTMCRPDPKKASRWGVSEAEKNDIVKQHNMLRGTIEPPATDLLTMKWDDRLAEVAEKWAKECTNQHDKVRTIPSLGTTTVGQNVAGGQPNWTVAVQMWWDEIHMWKYGPEPDSYLGYNGWLKVGHFTQMAQNGTYLVGCGFAVCDDDPRRFVRYYVCNYAAGQSDLGKPYTLGKRCSKCPKFCKDGLCDCGDKKCNNGGTLNAETCECECKKIYTGPTCDELDCPAEDVWVCGKTWTPDLCDQYANIPYDCPYMCGKCKAPAGGMAATGSKHEKSKYAANKKNVFTSSHGCQYSGKRTSPEECKKYGDKGQDIPQCSSMGGALSCQECERFSNVRTEMCPVMCGLCDPPCDGKVCSNGGTLNSETCECACAPPYKPPTCDEADCSTPDSKVCPGWPKSYCKKYSNVPEKCPQKCGICP
;
A
#
# COMPACT_ATOMS: atom_id res chain seq x y z
N MET A 1 -19.19 10.57 -25.23
CA MET A 1 -20.07 11.72 -24.87
C MET A 1 -21.58 11.48 -25.04
N LYS A 2 -22.08 10.63 -25.97
CA LYS A 2 -23.54 10.41 -26.14
C LYS A 2 -24.18 9.34 -25.23
N GLN A 3 -23.41 8.43 -24.64
CA GLN A 3 -23.91 7.47 -23.62
C GLN A 3 -24.11 8.10 -22.23
N PHE A 4 -23.44 9.22 -21.95
CA PHE A 4 -23.49 9.91 -20.66
C PHE A 4 -24.82 10.65 -20.39
N PHE A 5 -25.52 11.09 -21.44
CA PHE A 5 -26.80 11.81 -21.28
C PHE A 5 -27.99 10.88 -20.97
N LEU A 6 -27.94 9.61 -21.39
CA LEU A 6 -29.05 8.67 -21.18
C LEU A 6 -29.15 8.23 -19.72
N VAL A 7 -28.00 8.00 -19.07
CA VAL A 7 -27.93 7.59 -17.67
C VAL A 7 -28.30 8.74 -16.72
N LEU A 8 -27.91 9.97 -17.07
CA LEU A 8 -28.26 11.16 -16.28
C LEU A 8 -29.77 11.46 -16.30
N ILE A 9 -30.46 11.24 -17.42
CA ILE A 9 -31.92 11.45 -17.53
C ILE A 9 -32.69 10.38 -16.74
N VAL A 10 -32.22 9.13 -16.72
CA VAL A 10 -32.85 8.08 -15.90
C VAL A 10 -32.71 8.41 -14.42
N ILE A 11 -31.56 8.89 -13.96
CA ILE A 11 -31.36 9.28 -12.56
C ILE A 11 -32.24 10.49 -12.18
N LEU A 12 -32.35 11.51 -13.05
CA LEU A 12 -33.17 12.71 -12.79
C LEU A 12 -34.69 12.45 -12.80
N LEU A 13 -35.16 11.44 -13.56
CA LEU A 13 -36.58 11.03 -13.54
C LEU A 13 -36.96 10.26 -12.26
N PHE A 14 -36.00 9.61 -11.59
CA PHE A 14 -36.24 8.94 -10.31
C PHE A 14 -36.23 9.91 -9.10
N ASP A 15 -35.46 11.00 -9.16
CA ASP A 15 -35.37 11.97 -8.05
C ASP A 15 -36.54 12.97 -7.98
N SER A 16 -37.30 13.10 -9.07
CA SER A 16 -38.41 14.07 -9.16
C SER A 16 -39.70 13.62 -8.43
N SER A 17 -39.78 12.39 -7.90
CA SER A 17 -41.01 11.83 -7.30
C SER A 17 -41.08 11.88 -5.76
N PHE A 18 -40.07 12.39 -5.06
CA PHE A 18 -40.11 12.52 -3.59
C PHE A 18 -40.02 13.98 -3.14
N GLY A 19 -41.06 14.76 -3.48
CA GLY A 19 -41.23 16.12 -3.00
C GLY A 19 -42.68 16.47 -2.68
N LYS A 20 -43.05 16.33 -1.39
CA LYS A 20 -44.21 16.92 -0.68
C LYS A 20 -45.62 16.41 -1.05
N SER A 21 -46.30 15.70 -0.14
CA SER A 21 -47.19 16.27 0.91
C SER A 21 -48.18 15.22 1.47
N LYS A 22 -48.50 15.41 2.75
CA LYS A 22 -49.55 14.84 3.64
C LYS A 22 -50.59 13.84 3.12
N ALA A 23 -50.77 12.80 3.95
CA ALA A 23 -52.02 12.15 4.38
C ALA A 23 -52.92 11.46 3.34
N GLU A 24 -52.88 10.11 3.30
CA GLU A 24 -54.05 9.24 3.53
C GLU A 24 -53.62 7.77 3.63
N LYS A 25 -54.36 7.01 4.45
CA LYS A 25 -54.19 5.58 4.69
C LYS A 25 -54.83 4.80 3.53
N GLU A 26 -54.07 4.05 2.74
CA GLU A 26 -54.60 2.92 1.96
C GLU A 26 -53.54 1.81 1.71
N LYS A 27 -54.00 0.55 1.68
CA LYS A 27 -53.21 -0.70 1.62
C LYS A 27 -52.42 -0.82 0.29
N PRO A 28 -51.29 -1.56 0.24
CA PRO A 28 -50.50 -1.65 -0.98
C PRO A 28 -51.13 -2.60 -2.00
N THR A 29 -51.60 -2.07 -3.13
CA THR A 29 -51.85 -2.82 -4.36
C THR A 29 -50.57 -2.93 -5.19
N LYS A 30 -50.45 -4.03 -5.96
CA LYS A 30 -49.26 -4.46 -6.72
C LYS A 30 -48.60 -3.33 -7.53
N ALA A 31 -47.26 -3.24 -7.46
CA ALA A 31 -46.45 -2.38 -8.31
C ALA A 31 -46.67 -2.66 -9.82
N PRO A 32 -46.71 -1.64 -10.69
CA PRO A 32 -46.92 -1.84 -12.13
C PRO A 32 -45.70 -2.49 -12.77
N ARG A 33 -45.93 -3.46 -13.66
CA ARG A 33 -44.87 -4.03 -14.52
C ARG A 33 -44.51 -3.01 -15.59
N LEU A 34 -43.21 -2.80 -15.82
CA LEU A 34 -42.70 -2.00 -16.95
C LEU A 34 -43.15 -2.62 -18.29
N ASP A 35 -43.80 -1.80 -19.12
CA ASP A 35 -44.09 -2.11 -20.52
C ASP A 35 -42.89 -1.70 -21.39
N PHE A 36 -42.10 -2.70 -21.76
CA PHE A 36 -40.90 -2.51 -22.58
C PHE A 36 -41.22 -2.08 -24.01
N ASP A 37 -42.42 -2.36 -24.54
CA ASP A 37 -42.82 -2.00 -25.90
C ASP A 37 -43.21 -0.52 -26.00
N ALA A 38 -43.73 0.06 -24.92
CA ALA A 38 -43.95 1.51 -24.82
C ALA A 38 -42.61 2.29 -24.78
N LEU A 39 -41.64 1.79 -24.02
CA LEU A 39 -40.31 2.39 -23.91
C LEU A 39 -39.53 2.28 -25.24
N PHE A 40 -39.64 1.14 -25.93
CA PHE A 40 -38.98 0.92 -27.22
C PHE A 40 -39.54 1.82 -28.34
N ARG A 41 -40.87 2.00 -28.41
CA ARG A 41 -41.51 2.91 -29.36
C ARG A 41 -41.15 4.38 -29.12
N TYR A 42 -40.99 4.77 -27.86
CA TYR A 42 -40.56 6.12 -27.49
C TYR A 42 -39.12 6.39 -27.95
N LEU A 43 -38.20 5.44 -27.80
CA LEU A 43 -36.79 5.60 -28.19
C LEU A 43 -36.60 5.68 -29.71
N LEU A 44 -37.35 4.89 -30.50
CA LEU A 44 -37.28 4.93 -31.96
C LEU A 44 -37.80 6.24 -32.58
N LYS A 45 -38.73 6.93 -31.89
CA LYS A 45 -39.29 8.22 -32.35
C LYS A 45 -38.28 9.37 -32.31
N TYR A 46 -37.32 9.33 -31.38
CA TYR A 46 -36.39 10.44 -31.12
C TYR A 46 -34.93 10.14 -31.53
N PHE A 47 -34.58 8.89 -31.87
CA PHE A 47 -33.23 8.49 -32.28
C PHE A 47 -33.25 7.52 -33.49
N PRO A 48 -33.54 8.02 -34.71
CA PRO A 48 -33.82 7.18 -35.88
C PRO A 48 -32.59 6.54 -36.56
N SER A 49 -31.35 6.76 -36.08
CA SER A 49 -30.11 6.35 -36.77
C SER A 49 -29.15 5.46 -35.95
N THR A 50 -29.66 4.73 -34.95
CA THR A 50 -28.88 3.67 -34.28
C THR A 50 -29.02 2.33 -35.01
N PRO A 51 -27.92 1.60 -35.31
CA PRO A 51 -28.02 0.25 -35.86
C PRO A 51 -28.69 -0.71 -34.86
N ASP A 52 -29.39 -1.69 -35.41
CA ASP A 52 -30.33 -2.62 -34.79
C ASP A 52 -29.95 -3.11 -33.36
N LEU A 53 -30.67 -2.59 -32.36
CA LEU A 53 -30.61 -2.97 -30.94
C LEU A 53 -31.01 -4.44 -30.66
N ARG A 54 -31.50 -5.19 -31.67
CA ARG A 54 -31.83 -6.62 -31.51
C ARG A 54 -30.62 -7.54 -31.30
N GLN A 55 -29.39 -7.07 -31.51
CA GLN A 55 -28.19 -7.89 -31.29
C GLN A 55 -27.66 -7.85 -29.84
N LEU A 56 -28.07 -6.88 -29.01
CA LEU A 56 -27.61 -6.78 -27.61
C LEU A 56 -28.41 -7.64 -26.62
N PHE A 57 -29.56 -8.15 -27.03
CA PHE A 57 -30.37 -9.09 -26.25
C PHE A 57 -30.64 -10.34 -27.10
N GLY A 58 -29.77 -11.34 -26.96
CA GLY A 58 -30.01 -12.66 -27.55
C GLY A 58 -31.38 -13.21 -27.12
N LYS A 59 -32.10 -13.82 -28.07
CA LYS A 59 -33.44 -14.42 -27.85
C LYS A 59 -33.42 -15.37 -26.63
N PRO A 60 -34.52 -15.42 -25.84
CA PRO A 60 -34.64 -16.40 -24.77
C PRO A 60 -34.61 -17.82 -25.35
N GLN A 61 -33.56 -18.58 -25.04
CA GLN A 61 -33.53 -20.01 -25.34
C GLN A 61 -34.39 -20.75 -24.31
N LYS A 62 -35.33 -21.58 -24.80
CA LYS A 62 -36.08 -22.52 -23.96
C LYS A 62 -35.11 -23.50 -23.29
N PRO A 63 -35.30 -23.85 -22.01
CA PRO A 63 -34.47 -24.86 -21.36
C PRO A 63 -34.67 -26.23 -22.04
N LYS A 64 -33.56 -26.86 -22.45
CA LYS A 64 -33.56 -28.27 -22.88
C LYS A 64 -33.75 -29.15 -21.65
N ALA A 65 -34.59 -30.16 -21.77
CA ALA A 65 -34.82 -31.17 -20.73
C ALA A 65 -33.50 -31.93 -20.40
N PRO A 66 -33.25 -32.27 -19.12
CA PRO A 66 -32.09 -33.06 -18.74
C PRO A 66 -32.20 -34.51 -19.25
N PRO A 67 -31.09 -35.16 -19.61
CA PRO A 67 -31.07 -36.58 -19.94
C PRO A 67 -31.32 -37.44 -18.69
N PRO A 68 -31.80 -38.69 -18.85
CA PRO A 68 -32.13 -39.56 -17.72
C PRO A 68 -30.89 -39.94 -16.89
N PRO A 69 -31.04 -40.18 -15.59
CA PRO A 69 -29.91 -40.44 -14.70
C PRO A 69 -29.28 -41.80 -14.98
N GLY A 70 -28.04 -41.78 -15.48
CA GLY A 70 -27.16 -42.95 -15.51
C GLY A 70 -26.58 -43.21 -14.13
N THR A 71 -26.85 -44.40 -13.60
CA THR A 71 -26.36 -44.88 -12.30
C THR A 71 -24.86 -45.14 -12.33
N THR A 72 -24.07 -44.23 -11.75
CA THR A 72 -22.75 -44.58 -11.21
C THR A 72 -22.62 -44.02 -9.80
N LYS A 73 -22.34 -44.92 -8.86
CA LYS A 73 -22.30 -44.67 -7.42
C LYS A 73 -21.01 -43.90 -7.08
N PRO A 74 -21.06 -42.73 -6.44
CA PRO A 74 -19.84 -42.09 -5.92
C PRO A 74 -19.26 -42.93 -4.76
N PRO A 75 -17.93 -43.01 -4.62
CA PRO A 75 -17.29 -43.75 -3.52
C PRO A 75 -17.62 -43.07 -2.18
N PRO A 76 -17.67 -43.84 -1.07
CA PRO A 76 -18.17 -43.34 0.20
C PRO A 76 -17.24 -42.26 0.78
N SER A 77 -17.78 -41.06 0.93
CA SER A 77 -17.21 -40.00 1.76
C SER A 77 -17.27 -40.42 3.23
N THR A 78 -16.12 -40.78 3.79
CA THR A 78 -15.94 -40.87 5.24
C THR A 78 -15.51 -39.50 5.78
N ALA A 79 -16.39 -38.50 5.71
CA ALA A 79 -16.24 -37.30 6.52
C ALA A 79 -16.82 -37.58 7.91
N LYS A 80 -15.95 -37.82 8.90
CA LYS A 80 -16.34 -37.89 10.31
C LYS A 80 -16.90 -36.54 10.77
N PRO A 81 -17.87 -36.52 11.71
CA PRO A 81 -18.44 -35.28 12.23
C PRO A 81 -17.39 -34.48 13.01
N VAL A 82 -17.23 -33.21 12.66
CA VAL A 82 -16.23 -32.29 13.23
C VAL A 82 -16.67 -31.79 14.62
N ASN A 83 -15.75 -31.88 15.58
CA ASN A 83 -15.90 -31.48 16.98
C ASN A 83 -16.02 -29.94 17.10
N LYS A 84 -16.87 -29.44 18.01
CA LYS A 84 -17.33 -28.04 18.07
C LYS A 84 -16.34 -27.04 18.72
N ASN A 85 -15.07 -27.41 18.92
CA ASN A 85 -14.00 -26.55 19.45
C ASN A 85 -12.75 -26.55 18.54
N ASP A 86 -12.92 -26.78 17.24
CA ASP A 86 -11.80 -27.06 16.36
C ASP A 86 -11.01 -25.79 15.98
N VAL A 87 -9.82 -25.65 16.57
CA VAL A 87 -8.78 -24.69 16.16
C VAL A 87 -7.90 -25.32 15.05
N SER A 88 -8.39 -26.36 14.34
CA SER A 88 -7.64 -27.14 13.34
C SER A 88 -7.02 -26.33 12.21
N THR A 89 -7.51 -25.11 11.94
CA THR A 89 -6.95 -24.23 10.90
C THR A 89 -5.72 -23.45 11.37
N CYS A 90 -5.37 -23.48 12.66
CA CYS A 90 -4.16 -22.82 13.18
C CYS A 90 -2.92 -23.67 12.89
N ARG A 91 -2.40 -23.53 11.67
CA ARG A 91 -1.12 -24.13 11.25
C ARG A 91 0.04 -23.56 12.07
N ASP A 92 1.09 -24.36 12.25
CA ASP A 92 2.26 -24.04 13.08
C ASP A 92 2.84 -22.65 12.76
N GLU A 93 2.89 -22.29 11.47
CA GLU A 93 3.40 -20.99 11.00
C GLU A 93 2.65 -19.77 11.55
N PHE A 94 1.41 -19.91 12.01
CA PHE A 94 0.61 -18.81 12.57
C PHE A 94 0.49 -18.83 14.09
N ARG A 95 0.95 -19.90 14.77
CA ARG A 95 0.72 -20.12 16.21
C ARG A 95 1.35 -19.05 17.08
N ASP A 96 2.51 -18.54 16.67
CA ASP A 96 3.27 -17.55 17.42
C ASP A 96 2.78 -16.11 17.16
N ILE A 97 1.76 -15.92 16.31
CA ILE A 97 1.20 -14.60 16.00
C ILE A 97 -0.08 -14.38 16.84
N PRO A 98 -0.05 -13.46 17.83
CA PRO A 98 -1.19 -13.28 18.73
C PRO A 98 -2.48 -12.91 18.00
N ARG A 99 -3.54 -13.68 18.25
CA ARG A 99 -4.89 -13.48 17.68
C ARG A 99 -4.94 -13.49 16.14
N HIS A 100 -3.98 -14.16 15.50
CA HIS A 100 -3.98 -14.32 14.05
C HIS A 100 -5.29 -14.93 13.54
N THR A 101 -5.81 -14.46 12.41
CA THR A 101 -7.10 -14.90 11.86
C THR A 101 -7.19 -16.41 11.65
N MET A 102 -6.11 -17.04 11.21
CA MET A 102 -6.04 -18.50 11.04
C MET A 102 -6.18 -19.29 12.35
N CYS A 103 -5.90 -18.64 13.48
CA CYS A 103 -5.97 -19.23 14.82
C CYS A 103 -7.25 -18.86 15.58
N ARG A 104 -8.21 -18.24 14.91
CA ARG A 104 -9.55 -18.00 15.45
C ARG A 104 -10.44 -19.23 15.24
N PRO A 105 -11.34 -19.56 16.18
CA PRO A 105 -12.33 -20.60 15.98
C PRO A 105 -13.18 -20.33 14.75
N ASP A 106 -13.54 -21.37 14.01
CA ASP A 106 -14.40 -21.21 12.84
C ASP A 106 -15.82 -20.72 13.23
N PRO A 107 -16.27 -19.58 12.69
CA PRO A 107 -17.59 -19.04 12.99
C PRO A 107 -18.68 -19.84 12.26
N LYS A 108 -19.80 -20.11 12.95
CA LYS A 108 -21.00 -20.73 12.35
C LYS A 108 -21.96 -19.67 11.79
N LYS A 109 -21.43 -18.76 10.98
CA LYS A 109 -22.16 -17.60 10.44
C LYS A 109 -22.29 -17.62 8.91
N ALA A 110 -21.66 -18.58 8.23
CA ALA A 110 -21.66 -18.67 6.78
C ALA A 110 -22.24 -20.00 6.30
N SER A 111 -23.16 -19.95 5.34
CA SER A 111 -23.78 -21.13 4.70
C SER A 111 -23.04 -21.60 3.46
N ARG A 112 -22.26 -20.72 2.82
CA ARG A 112 -21.41 -21.05 1.67
C ARG A 112 -20.17 -20.17 1.71
N TRP A 113 -19.01 -20.70 1.35
CA TRP A 113 -17.76 -19.95 1.24
C TRP A 113 -16.91 -20.55 0.12
N GLY A 114 -15.80 -19.89 -0.20
CA GLY A 114 -14.91 -20.34 -1.26
C GLY A 114 -14.90 -19.42 -2.47
N VAL A 115 -13.74 -19.36 -3.12
CA VAL A 115 -13.53 -18.73 -4.42
C VAL A 115 -13.10 -19.83 -5.40
N SER A 116 -13.92 -20.07 -6.43
CA SER A 116 -13.63 -21.08 -7.46
C SER A 116 -12.47 -20.68 -8.36
N GLU A 117 -11.81 -21.63 -9.03
CA GLU A 117 -10.70 -21.35 -9.96
C GLU A 117 -11.09 -20.36 -11.08
N ALA A 118 -12.32 -20.43 -11.58
CA ALA A 118 -12.83 -19.45 -12.54
C ALA A 118 -12.89 -18.04 -11.94
N GLU A 119 -13.39 -17.91 -10.71
CA GLU A 119 -13.43 -16.64 -10.00
C GLU A 119 -12.03 -16.11 -9.68
N LYS A 120 -11.08 -16.97 -9.27
CA LYS A 120 -9.67 -16.58 -9.05
C LYS A 120 -9.08 -15.92 -10.31
N ASN A 121 -9.27 -16.57 -11.46
CA ASN A 121 -8.81 -16.05 -12.75
C ASN A 121 -9.51 -14.74 -13.13
N ASP A 122 -10.83 -14.66 -12.96
CA ASP A 122 -11.59 -13.44 -13.27
C ASP A 122 -11.20 -12.26 -12.38
N ILE A 123 -10.98 -12.49 -11.09
CA ILE A 123 -10.51 -11.47 -10.13
C ILE A 123 -9.16 -10.91 -10.60
N VAL A 124 -8.16 -11.77 -10.81
CA VAL A 124 -6.82 -11.34 -11.23
C VAL A 124 -6.87 -10.63 -12.59
N LYS A 125 -7.61 -11.20 -13.55
CA LYS A 125 -7.79 -10.60 -14.87
C LYS A 125 -8.39 -9.21 -14.78
N GLN A 126 -9.44 -9.01 -13.99
CA GLN A 126 -10.07 -7.70 -13.85
C GLN A 126 -9.14 -6.69 -13.17
N HIS A 127 -8.43 -7.07 -12.11
CA HIS A 127 -7.42 -6.20 -11.49
C HIS A 127 -6.38 -5.74 -12.52
N ASN A 128 -5.84 -6.67 -13.31
CA ASN A 128 -4.82 -6.34 -14.32
C ASN A 128 -5.38 -5.52 -15.49
N MET A 129 -6.59 -5.79 -15.97
CA MET A 129 -7.22 -4.95 -16.99
C MET A 129 -7.36 -3.50 -16.51
N LEU A 130 -7.88 -3.30 -15.30
CA LEU A 130 -8.09 -1.99 -14.71
C LEU A 130 -6.75 -1.24 -14.50
N ARG A 131 -5.76 -1.92 -13.91
CA ARG A 131 -4.40 -1.38 -13.71
C ARG A 131 -3.73 -1.03 -15.04
N GLY A 132 -3.80 -1.91 -16.04
CA GLY A 132 -3.17 -1.73 -17.34
C GLY A 132 -3.71 -0.53 -18.12
N THR A 133 -4.94 -0.11 -17.84
CA THR A 133 -5.61 1.05 -18.46
C THR A 133 -5.76 2.27 -17.55
N ILE A 134 -5.13 2.29 -16.37
CA ILE A 134 -5.27 3.39 -15.39
C ILE A 134 -4.91 4.76 -15.97
N GLU A 135 -5.65 5.81 -15.60
CA GLU A 135 -5.35 7.20 -15.98
C GLU A 135 -5.33 8.09 -14.72
N PRO A 136 -4.32 8.96 -14.54
CA PRO A 136 -3.15 9.18 -15.41
C PRO A 136 -2.21 7.96 -15.46
N PRO A 137 -1.40 7.81 -16.53
CA PRO A 137 -0.66 6.57 -16.78
C PRO A 137 0.50 6.40 -15.80
N ALA A 138 0.81 5.14 -15.53
CA ALA A 138 1.82 4.71 -14.57
C ALA A 138 3.04 4.07 -15.26
N THR A 139 4.24 4.30 -14.74
CA THR A 139 5.47 3.75 -15.33
C THR A 139 5.80 2.33 -14.85
N ASP A 140 5.32 1.94 -13.67
CA ASP A 140 5.89 0.90 -12.81
C ASP A 140 4.87 -0.07 -12.18
N LEU A 141 3.64 -0.14 -12.70
CA LEU A 141 2.64 -1.08 -12.17
C LEU A 141 2.99 -2.53 -12.52
N LEU A 142 3.25 -3.34 -11.50
CA LEU A 142 3.45 -4.78 -11.64
C LEU A 142 2.15 -5.49 -12.03
N THR A 143 2.25 -6.54 -12.84
CA THR A 143 1.14 -7.48 -13.08
C THR A 143 0.80 -8.23 -11.80
N MET A 144 -0.46 -8.13 -11.35
CA MET A 144 -0.96 -8.86 -10.18
C MET A 144 -1.13 -10.35 -10.48
N LYS A 145 -0.89 -11.18 -9.47
CA LYS A 145 -0.99 -12.64 -9.53
C LYS A 145 -1.74 -13.18 -8.32
N TRP A 146 -2.34 -14.35 -8.47
CA TRP A 146 -3.00 -15.03 -7.35
C TRP A 146 -1.98 -15.58 -6.35
N ASP A 147 -2.29 -15.45 -5.06
CA ASP A 147 -1.55 -16.08 -3.97
C ASP A 147 -2.50 -16.79 -2.99
N ASP A 148 -2.41 -18.11 -2.94
CA ASP A 148 -3.31 -18.92 -2.10
C ASP A 148 -3.11 -18.67 -0.60
N ARG A 149 -1.92 -18.24 -0.16
CA ARG A 149 -1.66 -17.90 1.25
C ARG A 149 -2.49 -16.69 1.67
N LEU A 150 -2.56 -15.67 0.81
CA LEU A 150 -3.42 -14.49 1.01
C LEU A 150 -4.91 -14.86 0.98
N ALA A 151 -5.29 -15.76 0.06
CA ALA A 151 -6.66 -16.20 -0.13
C ALA A 151 -7.20 -17.00 1.07
N GLU A 152 -6.39 -17.90 1.63
CA GLU A 152 -6.78 -18.70 2.80
C GLU A 152 -7.11 -17.81 4.01
N VAL A 153 -6.27 -16.81 4.29
CA VAL A 153 -6.52 -15.84 5.36
C VAL A 153 -7.75 -14.97 5.04
N ALA A 154 -7.91 -14.54 3.78
CA ALA A 154 -9.06 -13.76 3.35
C ALA A 154 -10.39 -14.55 3.49
N GLU A 155 -10.39 -15.83 3.15
CA GLU A 155 -11.56 -16.71 3.28
C GLU A 155 -11.91 -16.95 4.74
N LYS A 156 -10.90 -17.23 5.57
CA LYS A 156 -11.09 -17.37 7.02
C LYS A 156 -11.73 -16.11 7.62
N TRP A 157 -11.30 -14.92 7.19
CA TRP A 157 -11.92 -13.66 7.59
C TRP A 157 -13.34 -13.48 7.01
N ALA A 158 -13.57 -13.84 5.75
CA ALA A 158 -14.90 -13.73 5.14
C ALA A 158 -15.96 -14.54 5.90
N LYS A 159 -15.61 -15.71 6.43
CA LYS A 159 -16.52 -16.54 7.24
C LYS A 159 -16.99 -15.85 8.53
N GLU A 160 -16.29 -14.83 9.02
CA GLU A 160 -16.66 -14.07 10.22
C GLU A 160 -17.91 -13.20 10.04
N CYS A 161 -18.26 -12.86 8.79
CA CYS A 161 -19.47 -12.11 8.45
C CYS A 161 -19.61 -10.78 9.21
N THR A 162 -18.50 -10.09 9.45
CA THR A 162 -18.46 -8.84 10.24
C THR A 162 -18.69 -7.60 9.39
N ASN A 163 -18.35 -7.65 8.10
CA ASN A 163 -18.22 -6.49 7.20
C ASN A 163 -17.24 -5.44 7.75
N GLN A 164 -16.12 -5.89 8.32
CA GLN A 164 -15.05 -5.07 8.89
C GLN A 164 -13.69 -5.53 8.37
N HIS A 165 -12.66 -4.71 8.50
CA HIS A 165 -11.31 -5.14 8.17
C HIS A 165 -10.75 -6.12 9.20
N ASP A 166 -10.00 -7.12 8.71
CA ASP A 166 -9.15 -7.96 9.54
C ASP A 166 -8.09 -7.10 10.25
N LYS A 167 -7.71 -7.45 11.48
CA LYS A 167 -6.64 -6.76 12.22
C LYS A 167 -5.31 -7.52 12.16
N VAL A 168 -5.33 -8.83 11.92
CA VAL A 168 -4.14 -9.70 12.03
C VAL A 168 -4.14 -10.70 10.86
N ARG A 169 -3.78 -10.18 9.68
CA ARG A 169 -3.80 -10.87 8.36
C ARG A 169 -2.40 -11.09 7.75
N THR A 170 -1.37 -11.08 8.58
CA THR A 170 0.03 -11.22 8.16
C THR A 170 0.30 -12.64 7.63
N ILE A 171 1.09 -12.76 6.57
CA ILE A 171 1.52 -14.08 6.07
C ILE A 171 2.98 -14.30 6.49
N PRO A 172 3.29 -15.29 7.34
CA PRO A 172 4.64 -15.51 7.88
C PRO A 172 5.73 -15.58 6.81
N SER A 173 5.47 -16.32 5.71
CA SER A 173 6.42 -16.45 4.59
C SER A 173 6.64 -15.16 3.79
N LEU A 174 5.77 -14.15 3.94
CA LEU A 174 5.98 -12.82 3.35
C LEU A 174 6.82 -11.91 4.27
N GLY A 175 7.20 -12.37 5.46
CA GLY A 175 8.03 -11.63 6.41
C GLY A 175 7.44 -10.28 6.79
N THR A 176 8.21 -9.21 6.62
CA THR A 176 7.79 -7.84 6.95
C THR A 176 6.96 -7.16 5.86
N THR A 177 6.60 -7.85 4.77
CA THR A 177 5.71 -7.29 3.75
C THR A 177 4.33 -7.05 4.36
N THR A 178 3.87 -5.80 4.30
CA THR A 178 2.54 -5.44 4.78
C THR A 178 1.47 -6.14 3.93
N VAL A 179 0.36 -6.51 4.56
CA VAL A 179 -0.80 -7.10 3.88
C VAL A 179 -1.99 -6.15 3.98
N GLY A 180 -2.36 -5.58 2.84
CA GLY A 180 -3.53 -4.72 2.70
C GLY A 180 -4.81 -5.53 2.54
N GLN A 181 -5.97 -4.86 2.59
CA GLN A 181 -7.26 -5.54 2.45
C GLN A 181 -8.36 -4.64 1.90
N ASN A 182 -9.07 -5.12 0.89
CA ASN A 182 -10.36 -4.56 0.46
C ASN A 182 -11.50 -5.47 0.92
N VAL A 183 -12.62 -4.86 1.34
CA VAL A 183 -13.81 -5.57 1.79
C VAL A 183 -15.06 -5.02 1.10
N ALA A 184 -16.02 -5.88 0.78
CA ALA A 184 -17.31 -5.47 0.22
C ALA A 184 -18.43 -6.39 0.72
N GLY A 185 -19.59 -5.80 1.01
CA GLY A 185 -20.80 -6.50 1.38
C GLY A 185 -21.93 -6.29 0.37
N GLY A 186 -22.73 -7.33 0.12
CA GLY A 186 -24.00 -7.24 -0.62
C GLY A 186 -23.88 -7.20 -2.14
N GLN A 187 -22.66 -7.32 -2.70
CA GLN A 187 -22.46 -7.30 -4.15
C GLN A 187 -22.96 -8.61 -4.81
N PRO A 188 -23.43 -8.56 -6.07
CA PRO A 188 -23.97 -9.73 -6.74
C PRO A 188 -22.88 -10.72 -7.18
N ASN A 189 -21.66 -10.29 -7.47
CA ASN A 189 -20.55 -11.16 -7.86
C ASN A 189 -19.21 -10.42 -7.69
N TRP A 190 -18.10 -11.14 -7.90
CA TRP A 190 -16.75 -10.59 -7.85
C TRP A 190 -16.54 -9.44 -8.83
N THR A 191 -17.09 -9.53 -10.06
CA THR A 191 -16.92 -8.49 -11.07
C THR A 191 -17.44 -7.14 -10.60
N VAL A 192 -18.62 -7.13 -9.97
CA VAL A 192 -19.21 -5.90 -9.42
C VAL A 192 -18.46 -5.45 -8.17
N ALA A 193 -18.02 -6.36 -7.30
CA ALA A 193 -17.25 -5.99 -6.11
C ALA A 193 -15.90 -5.32 -6.45
N VAL A 194 -15.14 -5.91 -7.38
CA VAL A 194 -13.86 -5.38 -7.85
C VAL A 194 -14.05 -4.06 -8.60
N GLN A 195 -15.08 -3.94 -9.44
CA GLN A 195 -15.38 -2.68 -10.12
C GLN A 195 -15.76 -1.58 -9.15
N MET A 196 -16.60 -1.88 -8.14
CA MET A 196 -16.99 -0.92 -7.11
C MET A 196 -15.78 -0.39 -6.33
N TRP A 197 -14.81 -1.24 -5.99
CA TRP A 197 -13.56 -0.80 -5.38
C TRP A 197 -12.75 0.12 -6.30
N TRP A 198 -12.71 -0.18 -7.60
CA TRP A 198 -11.99 0.62 -8.58
C TRP A 198 -12.64 1.97 -8.88
N ASP A 199 -13.97 2.03 -8.90
CA ASP A 199 -14.75 3.23 -9.26
C ASP A 199 -14.50 4.41 -8.31
N GLU A 200 -13.86 4.18 -7.16
CA GLU A 200 -13.33 5.24 -6.32
C GLU A 200 -12.31 6.14 -7.04
N ILE A 201 -11.72 5.70 -8.15
CA ILE A 201 -10.89 6.52 -9.04
C ILE A 201 -11.61 7.81 -9.48
N HIS A 202 -12.94 7.79 -9.61
CA HIS A 202 -13.73 8.95 -10.00
C HIS A 202 -13.81 10.04 -8.92
N MET A 203 -13.49 9.67 -7.68
CA MET A 203 -13.38 10.59 -6.55
C MET A 203 -11.92 10.92 -6.23
N TRP A 204 -10.96 10.28 -6.90
CA TRP A 204 -9.55 10.37 -6.59
C TRP A 204 -8.80 11.36 -7.50
N LYS A 205 -7.74 11.97 -6.98
CA LYS A 205 -6.80 12.82 -7.72
C LYS A 205 -5.37 12.43 -7.38
N TYR A 206 -4.49 12.34 -8.38
CA TYR A 206 -3.08 12.09 -8.12
C TYR A 206 -2.46 13.31 -7.40
N GLY A 207 -1.78 13.08 -6.28
CA GLY A 207 -1.04 14.11 -5.55
C GLY A 207 -1.38 14.21 -4.06
N PRO A 208 -1.02 15.33 -3.40
CA PRO A 208 -1.10 15.46 -1.93
C PRO A 208 -2.53 15.55 -1.38
N GLU A 209 -3.51 15.89 -2.21
CA GLU A 209 -4.94 15.90 -1.88
C GLU A 209 -5.65 14.80 -2.69
N PRO A 210 -5.50 13.51 -2.28
CA PRO A 210 -5.96 12.37 -3.06
C PRO A 210 -7.47 12.29 -3.23
N ASP A 211 -8.25 12.88 -2.35
CA ASP A 211 -9.70 12.88 -2.41
C ASP A 211 -10.23 14.20 -2.96
N SER A 212 -11.09 14.12 -3.98
CA SER A 212 -11.83 15.27 -4.48
C SER A 212 -13.06 15.61 -3.63
N TYR A 213 -13.35 14.81 -2.59
CA TYR A 213 -14.58 14.86 -1.82
C TYR A 213 -14.38 15.42 -0.40
N LEU A 214 -14.94 16.61 -0.14
CA LEU A 214 -14.79 17.36 1.12
C LEU A 214 -15.76 16.95 2.26
N GLY A 215 -16.29 15.73 2.25
CA GLY A 215 -17.26 15.27 3.27
C GLY A 215 -16.62 14.86 4.59
N TYR A 216 -17.46 14.67 5.63
CA TYR A 216 -17.07 14.39 7.03
C TYR A 216 -16.16 13.15 7.23
N ASN A 217 -15.95 12.32 6.20
CA ASN A 217 -15.16 11.08 6.20
C ASN A 217 -14.28 10.90 4.92
N GLY A 218 -13.83 12.00 4.29
CA GLY A 218 -13.21 12.04 2.94
C GLY A 218 -12.19 10.94 2.60
N TRP A 219 -11.27 10.64 3.52
CA TRP A 219 -10.19 9.64 3.34
C TRP A 219 -10.66 8.19 3.15
N LEU A 220 -11.85 7.83 3.66
CA LEU A 220 -12.39 6.45 3.62
C LEU A 220 -12.98 6.07 2.24
N LYS A 221 -12.88 6.95 1.24
CA LYS A 221 -13.58 6.83 -0.05
C LYS A 221 -12.70 6.46 -1.23
N VAL A 222 -11.37 6.45 -1.08
CA VAL A 222 -10.42 6.16 -2.19
C VAL A 222 -9.45 5.02 -1.89
N GLY A 223 -9.49 4.48 -0.68
CA GLY A 223 -8.56 3.46 -0.20
C GLY A 223 -8.63 2.16 -0.99
N HIS A 224 -9.82 1.74 -1.43
CA HIS A 224 -9.95 0.49 -2.17
C HIS A 224 -9.28 0.59 -3.54
N PHE A 225 -9.54 1.68 -4.27
CA PHE A 225 -8.90 1.95 -5.56
C PHE A 225 -7.39 2.07 -5.41
N THR A 226 -6.93 2.88 -4.46
CA THR A 226 -5.50 3.17 -4.30
C THR A 226 -4.70 1.93 -3.86
N GLN A 227 -5.30 0.99 -3.11
CA GLN A 227 -4.70 -0.32 -2.85
C GLN A 227 -4.58 -1.15 -4.14
N MET A 228 -5.63 -1.15 -4.98
CA MET A 228 -5.59 -1.84 -6.28
C MET A 228 -4.62 -1.19 -7.26
N ALA A 229 -4.36 0.11 -7.14
CA ALA A 229 -3.48 0.89 -8.02
C ALA A 229 -2.03 0.96 -7.53
N GLN A 230 -1.68 0.38 -6.37
CA GLN A 230 -0.32 0.51 -5.84
C GLN A 230 0.72 -0.26 -6.68
N ASN A 231 1.84 0.38 -7.02
CA ASN A 231 2.90 -0.15 -7.88
C ASN A 231 3.56 -1.42 -7.33
N GLY A 232 3.88 -1.46 -6.03
CA GLY A 232 4.49 -2.60 -5.34
C GLY A 232 3.50 -3.72 -4.96
N THR A 233 2.21 -3.57 -5.28
CA THR A 233 1.22 -4.62 -5.05
C THR A 233 1.11 -5.52 -6.27
N TYR A 234 1.60 -6.75 -6.16
CA TYR A 234 1.59 -7.72 -7.26
C TYR A 234 1.06 -9.11 -6.85
N LEU A 235 0.70 -9.30 -5.59
CA LEU A 235 0.02 -10.51 -5.11
C LEU A 235 -1.36 -10.14 -4.56
N VAL A 236 -2.37 -10.92 -4.95
CA VAL A 236 -3.74 -10.81 -4.44
C VAL A 236 -4.27 -12.21 -4.12
N GLY A 237 -4.98 -12.34 -3.01
CA GLY A 237 -5.72 -13.55 -2.68
C GLY A 237 -7.02 -13.18 -1.98
N CYS A 238 -8.11 -13.79 -2.41
CA CYS A 238 -9.44 -13.38 -2.00
C CYS A 238 -10.26 -14.52 -1.38
N GLY A 239 -11.17 -14.14 -0.50
CA GLY A 239 -12.11 -15.00 0.19
C GLY A 239 -13.53 -14.49 0.03
N PHE A 240 -14.48 -15.42 0.04
CA PHE A 240 -15.90 -15.14 -0.13
C PHE A 240 -16.72 -15.95 0.87
N ALA A 241 -17.79 -15.35 1.40
CA ALA A 241 -18.77 -16.03 2.23
C ALA A 241 -20.21 -15.53 1.93
N VAL A 242 -21.17 -16.44 2.02
CA VAL A 242 -22.59 -16.13 2.15
C VAL A 242 -22.94 -16.15 3.62
N CYS A 243 -23.36 -15.01 4.16
CA CYS A 243 -23.57 -14.79 5.58
C CYS A 243 -25.03 -15.03 5.97
N ASP A 244 -25.24 -15.96 6.89
CA ASP A 244 -26.53 -16.27 7.48
C ASP A 244 -26.91 -15.20 8.51
N ASP A 245 -28.21 -14.92 8.62
CA ASP A 245 -28.78 -14.04 9.65
C ASP A 245 -28.17 -12.64 9.76
N ASP A 246 -27.59 -12.07 8.69
CA ASP A 246 -27.12 -10.67 8.73
C ASP A 246 -28.31 -9.70 8.60
N PRO A 247 -28.71 -8.99 9.67
CA PRO A 247 -29.83 -8.04 9.64
C PRO A 247 -29.59 -6.85 8.70
N ARG A 248 -28.34 -6.65 8.24
CA ARG A 248 -27.93 -5.55 7.35
C ARG A 248 -28.08 -5.88 5.86
N ARG A 249 -28.58 -7.08 5.50
CA ARG A 249 -28.71 -7.59 4.12
C ARG A 249 -27.38 -7.77 3.36
N PHE A 250 -26.23 -7.78 4.03
CA PHE A 250 -24.94 -8.15 3.42
C PHE A 250 -24.82 -9.67 3.29
N VAL A 251 -25.74 -10.29 2.54
CA VAL A 251 -25.83 -11.74 2.32
C VAL A 251 -24.54 -12.30 1.72
N ARG A 252 -23.75 -11.49 1.04
CA ARG A 252 -22.51 -11.87 0.35
C ARG A 252 -21.38 -10.97 0.83
N TYR A 253 -20.32 -11.58 1.35
CA TYR A 253 -19.15 -10.87 1.87
C TYR A 253 -17.91 -11.25 1.07
N TYR A 254 -17.21 -10.23 0.59
CA TYR A 254 -16.05 -10.31 -0.30
C TYR A 254 -14.86 -9.69 0.40
N VAL A 255 -13.74 -10.40 0.44
CA VAL A 255 -12.50 -9.96 1.08
C VAL A 255 -11.34 -10.26 0.13
N CYS A 256 -10.53 -9.27 -0.21
CA CYS A 256 -9.26 -9.50 -0.92
C CYS A 256 -8.11 -8.97 -0.07
N ASN A 257 -7.10 -9.80 0.16
CA ASN A 257 -5.84 -9.42 0.77
C ASN A 257 -4.80 -9.16 -0.33
N TYR A 258 -3.94 -8.17 -0.12
CA TYR A 258 -2.98 -7.67 -1.11
C TYR A 258 -1.57 -7.61 -0.51
N ALA A 259 -0.55 -8.01 -1.28
CA ALA A 259 0.84 -7.83 -0.90
C ALA A 259 1.65 -7.15 -2.04
N ALA A 260 2.31 -6.02 -1.80
CA ALA A 260 2.33 -5.27 -0.54
C ALA A 260 0.99 -4.57 -0.21
N GLY A 261 0.79 -4.23 1.06
CA GLY A 261 -0.33 -3.41 1.50
C GLY A 261 -0.11 -1.94 1.16
N GLN A 262 -1.21 -1.21 1.06
CA GLN A 262 -1.21 0.20 0.72
C GLN A 262 -0.31 1.06 1.63
N SER A 263 0.50 1.94 1.03
CA SER A 263 1.37 2.87 1.76
C SER A 263 1.14 4.35 1.43
N ASP A 264 0.64 4.69 0.24
CA ASP A 264 0.39 6.07 -0.18
C ASP A 264 -0.95 6.18 -0.92
N LEU A 265 -1.85 7.05 -0.43
CA LEU A 265 -3.14 7.33 -1.06
C LEU A 265 -3.03 8.34 -2.21
N GLY A 266 -2.07 9.26 -2.12
CA GLY A 266 -1.83 10.34 -3.09
C GLY A 266 -1.05 9.91 -4.30
N LYS A 267 -0.01 9.09 -4.08
CA LYS A 267 0.92 8.65 -5.11
C LYS A 267 1.11 7.14 -5.06
N PRO A 268 0.05 6.34 -5.31
CA PRO A 268 0.14 4.89 -5.27
C PRO A 268 1.06 4.30 -6.35
N TYR A 269 1.40 5.05 -7.39
CA TYR A 269 2.26 4.63 -8.50
C TYR A 269 3.07 5.80 -9.05
N THR A 270 4.05 5.54 -9.90
CA THR A 270 4.87 6.60 -10.52
C THR A 270 4.23 7.10 -11.82
N LEU A 271 3.94 8.41 -11.93
CA LEU A 271 3.43 9.00 -13.18
C LEU A 271 4.42 8.87 -14.33
N GLY A 272 3.89 8.56 -15.51
CA GLY A 272 4.63 8.67 -16.76
C GLY A 272 4.13 7.72 -17.84
N LYS A 273 4.91 7.59 -18.92
CA LYS A 273 4.55 6.70 -20.02
C LYS A 273 4.42 5.26 -19.51
N ARG A 274 3.34 4.58 -19.90
CA ARG A 274 3.08 3.18 -19.54
C ARG A 274 4.32 2.33 -19.75
N CYS A 275 4.66 1.55 -18.73
CA CYS A 275 5.83 0.67 -18.70
C CYS A 275 7.20 1.33 -18.92
N SER A 276 7.35 2.66 -18.79
CA SER A 276 8.68 3.27 -19.01
C SER A 276 9.73 2.82 -17.99
N LYS A 277 9.31 2.27 -16.84
CA LYS A 277 10.22 1.65 -15.86
C LYS A 277 10.60 0.20 -16.21
N CYS A 278 9.85 -0.46 -17.10
CA CYS A 278 10.00 -1.88 -17.42
C CYS A 278 9.84 -2.16 -18.92
N PRO A 279 10.58 -1.48 -19.81
CA PRO A 279 10.36 -1.56 -21.26
C PRO A 279 10.54 -2.96 -21.84
N LYS A 280 11.36 -3.80 -21.20
CA LYS A 280 11.62 -5.19 -21.63
C LYS A 280 10.54 -6.18 -21.20
N PHE A 281 9.76 -5.83 -20.19
CA PHE A 281 8.79 -6.73 -19.52
C PHE A 281 7.38 -6.15 -19.59
N CYS A 282 7.10 -5.26 -20.53
CA CYS A 282 5.80 -4.62 -20.66
C CYS A 282 4.80 -5.56 -21.34
N LYS A 283 3.68 -5.82 -20.68
CA LYS A 283 2.53 -6.52 -21.25
C LYS A 283 1.25 -5.83 -20.81
N ASP A 284 0.41 -5.47 -21.77
CA ASP A 284 -0.90 -4.85 -21.53
C ASP A 284 -0.85 -3.61 -20.60
N GLY A 285 0.23 -2.83 -20.69
CA GLY A 285 0.43 -1.62 -19.87
C GLY A 285 0.97 -1.87 -18.46
N LEU A 286 1.41 -3.10 -18.15
CA LEU A 286 1.95 -3.53 -16.86
C LEU A 286 3.35 -4.15 -16.99
N CYS A 287 4.12 -4.09 -15.92
CA CYS A 287 5.40 -4.77 -15.76
C CYS A 287 5.18 -6.23 -15.38
N ASP A 288 5.33 -7.15 -16.34
CA ASP A 288 5.08 -8.58 -16.21
C ASP A 288 6.38 -9.37 -15.97
N CYS A 289 6.58 -9.76 -14.72
CA CYS A 289 7.74 -10.55 -14.28
C CYS A 289 7.47 -12.06 -14.18
N GLY A 290 6.54 -12.62 -14.97
CA GLY A 290 6.29 -14.07 -15.03
C GLY A 290 5.68 -14.62 -13.75
N ASP A 291 6.21 -15.69 -13.16
CA ASP A 291 5.69 -16.31 -11.92
C ASP A 291 6.45 -15.92 -10.64
N LYS A 292 7.38 -14.96 -10.73
CA LYS A 292 8.22 -14.55 -9.59
C LYS A 292 7.40 -14.04 -8.41
N LYS A 293 7.80 -14.48 -7.21
CA LYS A 293 7.30 -14.06 -5.90
C LYS A 293 8.47 -13.89 -4.94
N CYS A 294 8.52 -12.75 -4.27
CA CYS A 294 9.52 -12.41 -3.27
C CYS A 294 8.94 -12.64 -1.87
N ASN A 295 9.62 -13.46 -1.07
CA ASN A 295 9.25 -13.82 0.28
C ASN A 295 10.07 -13.01 1.30
N ASN A 296 9.79 -13.21 2.59
CA ASN A 296 10.58 -12.66 3.70
C ASN A 296 10.86 -11.14 3.62
N GLY A 297 9.86 -10.36 3.21
CA GLY A 297 9.97 -8.90 3.09
C GLY A 297 10.64 -8.41 1.80
N GLY A 298 11.00 -9.30 0.87
CA GLY A 298 11.62 -8.93 -0.39
C GLY A 298 10.67 -8.15 -1.32
N THR A 299 11.23 -7.21 -2.07
CA THR A 299 10.50 -6.37 -3.04
C THR A 299 10.82 -6.80 -4.47
N LEU A 300 9.79 -6.89 -5.33
CA LEU A 300 9.99 -7.23 -6.74
C LEU A 300 10.35 -5.97 -7.53
N ASN A 301 11.56 -5.91 -8.06
CA ASN A 301 12.00 -4.81 -8.88
C ASN A 301 11.34 -4.90 -10.28
N ALA A 302 10.53 -3.88 -10.64
CA ALA A 302 9.79 -3.86 -11.90
C ALA A 302 10.69 -3.74 -13.14
N GLU A 303 11.90 -3.18 -13.00
CA GLU A 303 12.83 -2.96 -14.11
C GLU A 303 13.65 -4.20 -14.44
N THR A 304 14.11 -4.93 -13.42
CA THR A 304 14.96 -6.12 -13.58
C THR A 304 14.20 -7.44 -13.46
N CYS A 305 13.00 -7.42 -12.87
CA CYS A 305 12.27 -8.62 -12.46
C CYS A 305 13.09 -9.52 -11.52
N GLU A 306 13.86 -8.91 -10.62
CA GLU A 306 14.59 -9.59 -9.56
C GLU A 306 14.02 -9.22 -8.19
N CYS A 307 14.14 -10.14 -7.23
CA CYS A 307 13.75 -9.85 -5.86
C CYS A 307 14.90 -9.14 -5.15
N GLU A 308 14.60 -7.97 -4.59
CA GLU A 308 15.48 -7.25 -3.67
C GLU A 308 15.23 -7.77 -2.26
N CYS A 309 16.15 -8.59 -1.77
CA CYS A 309 16.00 -9.28 -0.50
C CYS A 309 16.40 -8.40 0.69
N LYS A 310 15.80 -8.69 1.85
CA LYS A 310 16.24 -8.10 3.12
C LYS A 310 17.59 -8.70 3.54
N LYS A 311 18.33 -7.98 4.39
CA LYS A 311 19.76 -8.19 4.72
C LYS A 311 20.22 -9.63 5.02
N ILE A 312 19.35 -10.48 5.58
CA ILE A 312 19.68 -11.86 5.95
C ILE A 312 19.12 -12.88 4.96
N TYR A 313 18.51 -12.43 3.87
CA TYR A 313 17.86 -13.26 2.88
C TYR A 313 18.53 -13.07 1.51
N THR A 314 18.61 -14.15 0.75
CA THR A 314 19.23 -14.18 -0.57
C THR A 314 18.46 -15.13 -1.49
N GLY A 315 18.97 -15.30 -2.70
CA GLY A 315 18.39 -16.16 -3.72
C GLY A 315 17.25 -15.49 -4.50
N PRO A 316 16.74 -16.17 -5.53
CA PRO A 316 15.81 -15.60 -6.50
C PRO A 316 14.42 -15.25 -5.95
N THR A 317 14.06 -15.80 -4.78
CA THR A 317 12.76 -15.58 -4.10
C THR A 317 12.91 -15.03 -2.68
N CYS A 318 14.13 -14.75 -2.22
CA CYS A 318 14.44 -14.35 -0.84
C CYS A 318 14.08 -15.39 0.23
N ASP A 319 14.09 -16.68 -0.11
CA ASP A 319 13.84 -17.78 0.83
C ASP A 319 15.12 -18.34 1.45
N GLU A 320 16.26 -18.07 0.85
CA GLU A 320 17.55 -18.57 1.34
C GLU A 320 18.06 -17.66 2.43
N LEU A 321 18.46 -18.22 3.57
CA LEU A 321 18.97 -17.47 4.70
C LEU A 321 20.49 -17.33 4.60
N ASP A 322 20.98 -16.10 4.56
CA ASP A 322 22.39 -15.74 4.61
C ASP A 322 22.68 -15.04 5.95
N CYS A 323 22.92 -15.86 6.98
CA CYS A 323 23.16 -15.38 8.33
C CYS A 323 24.54 -14.73 8.46
N PRO A 324 24.65 -13.54 9.09
CA PRO A 324 25.95 -13.00 9.47
C PRO A 324 26.65 -13.93 10.48
N ALA A 325 27.96 -13.78 10.64
CA ALA A 325 28.72 -14.58 11.61
C ALA A 325 28.25 -14.36 13.06
N GLU A 326 27.83 -13.14 13.38
CA GLU A 326 27.34 -12.75 14.70
C GLU A 326 26.33 -11.60 14.58
N ASP A 327 25.54 -11.41 15.64
CA ASP A 327 24.69 -10.25 15.83
C ASP A 327 25.53 -8.97 16.00
N VAL A 328 24.95 -7.81 15.68
CA VAL A 328 25.61 -6.54 16.03
C VAL A 328 25.76 -6.43 17.55
N TRP A 329 26.82 -5.77 18.02
CA TRP A 329 27.23 -5.80 19.44
C TRP A 329 26.16 -5.34 20.45
N VAL A 330 25.17 -4.57 19.99
CA VAL A 330 24.09 -4.00 20.80
C VAL A 330 22.99 -5.03 21.12
N CYS A 331 22.89 -6.09 20.32
CA CYS A 331 21.93 -7.18 20.50
C CYS A 331 22.24 -7.98 21.77
N GLY A 332 21.21 -8.26 22.58
CA GLY A 332 21.33 -8.94 23.86
C GLY A 332 21.96 -8.10 24.97
N LYS A 333 22.28 -6.82 24.69
CA LYS A 333 22.83 -5.86 25.66
C LYS A 333 21.87 -4.69 25.88
N THR A 334 21.84 -3.76 24.93
CA THR A 334 20.92 -2.62 24.97
C THR A 334 19.63 -2.97 24.25
N TRP A 335 19.72 -3.70 23.14
CA TRP A 335 18.55 -4.24 22.48
C TRP A 335 18.22 -5.59 23.07
N THR A 336 16.97 -5.73 23.49
CA THR A 336 16.43 -6.91 24.13
C THR A 336 15.51 -7.66 23.15
N PRO A 337 15.26 -8.96 23.34
CA PRO A 337 14.47 -9.76 22.41
C PRO A 337 13.04 -9.23 22.15
N ASP A 338 12.43 -8.52 23.10
CA ASP A 338 11.12 -7.90 22.91
C ASP A 338 11.11 -6.81 21.82
N LEU A 339 12.27 -6.25 21.48
CA LEU A 339 12.38 -5.27 20.42
C LEU A 339 12.30 -5.90 19.01
N CYS A 340 12.53 -7.21 18.89
CA CYS A 340 12.40 -7.96 17.65
C CYS A 340 10.99 -7.88 17.06
N ASP A 341 9.97 -7.81 17.93
CA ASP A 341 8.57 -7.71 17.54
C ASP A 341 8.11 -6.25 17.39
N GLN A 342 8.84 -5.29 17.97
CA GLN A 342 8.48 -3.87 17.97
C GLN A 342 9.05 -3.13 16.75
N TYR A 343 10.26 -3.48 16.31
CA TYR A 343 10.97 -2.75 15.28
C TYR A 343 11.36 -3.66 14.12
N ALA A 344 10.89 -3.31 12.92
CA ALA A 344 11.07 -4.14 11.73
C ALA A 344 12.53 -4.34 11.31
N ASN A 345 13.46 -3.46 11.69
CA ASN A 345 14.88 -3.60 11.36
C ASN A 345 15.63 -4.55 12.31
N ILE A 346 15.19 -4.67 13.57
CA ILE A 346 15.93 -5.40 14.61
C ILE A 346 16.09 -6.89 14.29
N PRO A 347 15.08 -7.61 13.76
CA PRO A 347 15.28 -8.99 13.32
C PRO A 347 16.34 -9.21 12.23
N TYR A 348 16.67 -8.17 11.47
CA TYR A 348 17.68 -8.22 10.42
C TYR A 348 19.07 -7.77 10.91
N ASP A 349 19.12 -6.91 11.93
CA ASP A 349 20.38 -6.48 12.56
C ASP A 349 20.83 -7.42 13.70
N CYS A 350 19.88 -8.07 14.37
CA CYS A 350 20.06 -9.02 15.47
C CYS A 350 19.41 -10.39 15.18
N PRO A 351 19.73 -11.04 14.05
CA PRO A 351 19.03 -12.26 13.66
C PRO A 351 19.19 -13.44 14.64
N TYR A 352 20.26 -13.55 15.42
CA TYR A 352 20.41 -14.60 16.42
C TYR A 352 19.58 -14.31 17.68
N MET A 353 19.65 -13.08 18.21
CA MET A 353 18.82 -12.62 19.33
C MET A 353 17.33 -12.76 19.02
N CYS A 354 16.94 -12.47 17.77
CA CYS A 354 15.56 -12.56 17.30
C CYS A 354 15.17 -13.96 16.77
N GLY A 355 16.05 -14.96 16.90
CA GLY A 355 15.76 -16.34 16.48
C GLY A 355 15.56 -16.56 14.98
N LYS A 356 15.94 -15.59 14.13
CA LYS A 356 15.97 -15.73 12.67
C LYS A 356 17.11 -16.63 12.22
N CYS A 357 18.27 -16.51 12.85
CA CYS A 357 19.44 -17.34 12.63
C CYS A 357 19.66 -18.29 13.80
N LYS A 358 20.06 -19.53 13.50
CA LYS A 358 20.40 -20.53 14.53
C LYS A 358 21.88 -20.41 14.85
N ALA A 359 22.21 -20.20 16.13
CA ALA A 359 23.59 -20.26 16.58
C ALA A 359 24.21 -21.62 16.21
N PRO A 360 25.50 -21.68 15.80
CA PRO A 360 26.17 -22.95 15.57
C PRO A 360 26.06 -23.84 16.82
N ALA A 361 25.83 -25.14 16.61
CA ALA A 361 25.65 -26.11 17.70
C ALA A 361 26.94 -26.24 18.52
N GLY A 362 27.03 -25.50 19.62
CA GLY A 362 28.19 -25.43 20.51
C GLY A 362 28.16 -24.11 21.28
N GLY A 363 27.25 -24.01 22.25
CA GLY A 363 26.85 -22.74 22.85
C GLY A 363 27.93 -21.96 23.57
N MET A 364 27.65 -20.68 23.80
CA MET A 364 28.06 -20.00 25.02
C MET A 364 26.96 -19.05 25.47
N ALA A 365 26.43 -19.37 26.64
CA ALA A 365 25.62 -18.48 27.46
C ALA A 365 26.41 -17.21 27.80
N ALA A 366 25.67 -16.16 28.14
CA ALA A 366 26.15 -14.90 28.69
C ALA A 366 27.33 -15.11 29.64
N THR A 367 28.51 -14.61 29.27
CA THR A 367 29.57 -14.29 30.21
C THR A 367 30.08 -12.89 29.90
N GLY A 368 29.99 -12.03 30.91
CA GLY A 368 30.61 -10.72 30.87
C GLY A 368 32.13 -10.85 30.73
N SER A 369 32.68 -9.95 29.92
CA SER A 369 34.07 -9.51 29.91
C SER A 369 35.15 -10.59 29.73
N LYS A 370 35.74 -10.61 28.54
CA LYS A 370 37.16 -10.29 28.37
C LYS A 370 37.36 -9.72 26.97
N HIS A 371 37.89 -8.50 26.93
CA HIS A 371 38.46 -7.91 25.73
C HIS A 371 39.52 -8.86 25.16
N GLU A 372 39.20 -9.54 24.07
CA GLU A 372 40.22 -9.90 23.09
C GLU A 372 40.18 -8.86 21.98
N LYS A 373 41.22 -8.02 21.99
CA LYS A 373 41.53 -7.09 20.92
C LYS A 373 41.73 -7.91 19.65
N SER A 374 40.73 -7.97 18.78
CA SER A 374 40.99 -8.38 17.40
C SER A 374 41.89 -7.31 16.78
N LYS A 375 43.02 -7.76 16.27
CA LYS A 375 44.05 -6.95 15.64
C LYS A 375 43.54 -6.41 14.31
N TYR A 376 42.71 -5.36 14.34
CA TYR A 376 42.85 -4.31 13.33
C TYR A 376 43.95 -3.39 13.84
N ALA A 377 45.11 -3.49 13.22
CA ALA A 377 46.16 -2.50 13.40
C ALA A 377 45.55 -1.13 13.09
N ALA A 378 45.31 -0.36 14.14
CA ALA A 378 45.04 1.06 14.04
C ALA A 378 46.22 1.68 13.30
N ASN A 379 46.01 2.00 12.02
CA ASN A 379 46.90 2.92 11.33
C ASN A 379 46.55 4.32 11.87
N LYS A 380 47.12 4.65 13.02
CA LYS A 380 46.98 5.89 13.81
C LYS A 380 47.51 7.14 13.08
N LYS A 381 47.46 7.19 11.75
CA LYS A 381 48.14 8.24 10.97
C LYS A 381 47.22 9.32 10.38
N ASN A 382 45.89 9.15 10.35
CA ASN A 382 44.99 10.17 9.81
C ASN A 382 43.73 10.30 10.68
N VAL A 383 43.84 11.03 11.79
CA VAL A 383 42.68 11.51 12.55
C VAL A 383 42.40 12.93 12.10
N PHE A 384 41.16 13.22 11.75
CA PHE A 384 40.75 14.57 11.38
C PHE A 384 39.43 14.91 12.07
N THR A 385 39.21 16.22 12.23
CA THR A 385 38.00 16.75 12.86
C THR A 385 37.05 17.23 11.77
N SER A 386 35.77 16.82 11.84
CA SER A 386 34.74 17.34 10.93
C SER A 386 34.46 18.81 11.21
N SER A 387 33.79 19.50 10.27
CA SER A 387 33.31 20.88 10.48
C SER A 387 32.33 21.01 11.66
N HIS A 388 31.75 19.89 12.12
CA HIS A 388 30.85 19.79 13.25
C HIS A 388 31.55 19.33 14.55
N GLY A 389 32.88 19.29 14.57
CA GLY A 389 33.66 19.02 15.78
C GLY A 389 33.82 17.53 16.14
N CYS A 390 33.34 16.61 15.29
CA CYS A 390 33.49 15.17 15.53
C CYS A 390 34.89 14.70 15.13
N GLN A 391 35.57 13.95 15.99
CA GLN A 391 36.85 13.32 15.67
C GLN A 391 36.60 11.97 15.00
N TYR A 392 37.35 11.68 13.93
CA TYR A 392 37.25 10.41 13.25
C TYR A 392 38.60 9.97 12.65
N SER A 393 38.84 8.65 12.64
CA SER A 393 40.09 8.03 12.15
C SER A 393 39.93 7.35 10.78
N GLY A 394 40.46 7.94 9.70
CA GLY A 394 40.42 7.34 8.35
C GLY A 394 40.74 8.36 7.24
N LYS A 395 40.41 8.02 5.99
CA LYS A 395 40.58 8.93 4.84
C LYS A 395 39.25 9.63 4.52
N ARG A 396 39.29 10.92 4.18
CA ARG A 396 38.14 11.60 3.57
C ARG A 396 37.81 10.98 2.21
N THR A 397 36.53 10.83 1.97
CA THR A 397 35.97 10.31 0.73
C THR A 397 35.99 11.40 -0.35
N SER A 398 36.11 11.04 -1.63
CA SER A 398 35.98 12.04 -2.71
C SER A 398 34.53 12.52 -2.85
N PRO A 399 34.28 13.71 -3.42
CA PRO A 399 32.93 14.20 -3.68
C PRO A 399 32.05 13.23 -4.49
N GLU A 400 32.64 12.48 -5.42
CA GLU A 400 31.94 11.49 -6.25
C GLU A 400 31.58 10.23 -5.47
N GLU A 401 32.46 9.77 -4.59
CA GLU A 401 32.19 8.63 -3.72
C GLU A 401 31.20 8.99 -2.60
N CYS A 402 31.18 10.25 -2.16
CA CYS A 402 30.21 10.73 -1.18
C CYS A 402 28.76 10.58 -1.63
N LYS A 403 28.49 10.60 -2.94
CA LYS A 403 27.15 10.34 -3.50
C LYS A 403 26.61 8.94 -3.19
N LYS A 404 27.47 8.01 -2.73
CA LYS A 404 27.10 6.64 -2.35
C LYS A 404 26.79 6.48 -0.85
N TYR A 405 26.98 7.53 -0.06
CA TYR A 405 26.84 7.53 1.40
C TYR A 405 25.68 8.45 1.81
N GLY A 406 25.04 8.22 2.96
CA GLY A 406 23.91 9.05 3.41
C GLY A 406 22.77 9.15 2.38
N ASP A 407 22.06 10.28 2.41
CA ASP A 407 21.19 10.69 1.29
C ASP A 407 22.03 11.43 0.24
N LYS A 408 22.71 10.68 -0.63
CA LYS A 408 23.61 11.21 -1.67
C LYS A 408 24.72 12.15 -1.17
N GLY A 409 25.27 11.84 0.00
CA GLY A 409 26.34 12.59 0.65
C GLY A 409 25.85 13.54 1.74
N GLN A 410 24.55 13.48 2.09
CA GLN A 410 23.93 14.32 3.12
C GLN A 410 23.64 13.56 4.40
N ASP A 411 23.55 14.33 5.49
CA ASP A 411 23.03 13.88 6.76
C ASP A 411 21.50 13.81 6.73
N ILE A 412 20.95 12.77 7.35
CA ILE A 412 19.51 12.67 7.56
C ILE A 412 19.05 13.57 8.72
N PRO A 413 17.75 13.90 8.84
CA PRO A 413 17.23 14.78 9.90
C PRO A 413 17.54 14.35 11.34
N GLN A 414 17.87 13.08 11.56
CA GLN A 414 18.20 12.52 12.87
C GLN A 414 19.62 12.89 13.35
N CYS A 415 20.48 13.41 12.47
CA CYS A 415 21.83 13.87 12.80
C CYS A 415 21.78 15.23 13.52
N SER A 416 22.65 15.47 14.50
CA SER A 416 22.67 16.73 15.24
C SER A 416 23.00 17.94 14.37
N SER A 417 23.75 17.73 13.29
CA SER A 417 23.97 18.71 12.20
C SER A 417 22.66 19.19 11.55
N MET A 418 21.60 18.38 11.60
CA MET A 418 20.26 18.66 11.08
C MET A 418 19.24 18.92 12.20
N GLY A 419 19.69 19.13 13.44
CA GLY A 419 18.83 19.36 14.61
C GLY A 419 18.26 18.09 15.25
N GLY A 420 18.75 16.90 14.85
CA GLY A 420 18.36 15.61 15.41
C GLY A 420 19.18 15.18 16.64
N ALA A 421 18.93 13.95 17.10
CA ALA A 421 19.48 13.44 18.37
C ALA A 421 20.82 12.69 18.26
N LEU A 422 21.24 12.27 17.05
CA LEU A 422 22.52 11.57 16.85
C LEU A 422 23.67 12.56 16.91
N SER A 423 24.71 12.27 17.71
CA SER A 423 25.82 13.18 18.00
C SER A 423 27.17 12.63 17.54
N CYS A 424 28.25 13.36 17.80
CA CYS A 424 29.61 12.92 17.50
C CYS A 424 30.00 11.60 18.20
N GLN A 425 29.38 11.25 19.33
CA GLN A 425 29.69 10.00 20.04
C GLN A 425 29.34 8.76 19.21
N GLU A 426 28.31 8.88 18.37
CA GLU A 426 27.82 7.79 17.54
C GLU A 426 28.74 7.52 16.32
N CYS A 427 29.54 8.51 15.89
CA CYS A 427 30.40 8.42 14.70
C CYS A 427 31.57 7.42 14.84
N GLU A 428 32.14 7.28 16.05
CA GLU A 428 33.21 6.31 16.32
C GLU A 428 32.65 4.94 16.72
N ARG A 429 31.40 4.90 17.20
CA ARG A 429 30.75 3.71 17.75
C ARG A 429 29.99 2.90 16.70
N PHE A 430 29.53 3.55 15.63
CA PHE A 430 28.64 2.96 14.64
C PHE A 430 29.05 3.35 13.22
N SER A 431 29.47 2.37 12.42
CA SER A 431 29.88 2.60 11.04
C SER A 431 28.73 3.10 10.17
N ASN A 432 27.51 2.62 10.38
CA ASN A 432 26.31 3.03 9.63
C ASN A 432 25.88 4.48 9.95
N VAL A 433 26.04 4.94 11.21
CA VAL A 433 25.85 6.36 11.53
C VAL A 433 26.82 7.20 10.70
N ARG A 434 28.02 6.69 10.48
CA ARG A 434 29.03 7.39 9.69
C ARG A 434 28.90 7.25 8.17
N THR A 435 28.39 6.15 7.64
CA THR A 435 28.34 5.90 6.18
C THR A 435 26.96 6.06 5.56
N GLU A 436 25.89 5.85 6.33
CA GLU A 436 24.53 5.72 5.79
C GLU A 436 23.57 6.78 6.34
N MET A 437 23.87 7.36 7.51
CA MET A 437 22.96 8.30 8.15
C MET A 437 23.54 9.71 8.22
N CYS A 438 24.72 9.85 8.81
CA CYS A 438 25.33 11.12 9.16
C CYS A 438 26.77 11.27 8.59
N PRO A 439 26.99 11.05 7.29
CA PRO A 439 28.32 11.10 6.70
C PRO A 439 29.00 12.47 6.77
N VAL A 440 28.23 13.57 6.81
CA VAL A 440 28.77 14.94 6.93
C VAL A 440 29.11 15.25 8.39
N MET A 441 28.18 14.99 9.32
CA MET A 441 28.42 15.14 10.76
C MET A 441 29.67 14.37 11.20
N CYS A 442 29.77 13.10 10.76
CA CYS A 442 30.87 12.20 11.09
C CYS A 442 32.14 12.42 10.26
N GLY A 443 32.17 13.47 9.42
CA GLY A 443 33.35 13.86 8.64
C GLY A 443 33.75 12.89 7.53
N LEU A 444 32.92 11.89 7.19
CA LEU A 444 33.18 11.04 6.03
C LEU A 444 33.06 11.84 4.72
N CYS A 445 32.12 12.78 4.68
CA CYS A 445 31.82 13.63 3.53
C CYS A 445 31.85 15.11 3.90
N ASP A 446 32.19 15.95 2.92
CA ASP A 446 31.95 17.38 3.03
C ASP A 446 30.47 17.69 2.80
N PRO A 447 29.91 18.72 3.48
CA PRO A 447 28.56 19.15 3.21
C PRO A 447 28.43 19.48 1.71
N PRO A 448 27.36 19.04 1.04
CA PRO A 448 27.17 19.38 -0.37
C PRO A 448 27.09 20.90 -0.52
N CYS A 449 27.48 21.40 -1.70
CA CYS A 449 27.26 22.79 -2.07
C CYS A 449 27.88 23.81 -1.10
N ASP A 450 29.07 23.48 -0.56
CA ASP A 450 29.82 24.30 0.39
C ASP A 450 29.04 24.69 1.65
N GLY A 451 28.12 23.83 2.11
CA GLY A 451 27.32 24.09 3.31
C GLY A 451 26.14 25.03 3.12
N LYS A 452 25.67 25.20 1.88
CA LYS A 452 24.46 25.96 1.57
C LYS A 452 23.23 25.38 2.29
N VAL A 453 22.41 26.24 2.88
CA VAL A 453 21.15 25.88 3.57
C VAL A 453 19.98 26.62 2.94
N CYS A 454 18.85 25.93 2.78
CA CYS A 454 17.60 26.51 2.29
C CYS A 454 16.67 26.86 3.46
N SER A 455 16.24 28.11 3.54
CA SER A 455 15.38 28.62 4.61
C SER A 455 13.91 28.25 4.40
N ASN A 456 13.07 28.46 5.43
CA ASN A 456 11.61 28.38 5.36
C ASN A 456 11.02 27.10 4.71
N GLY A 457 11.67 25.95 4.94
CA GLY A 457 11.24 24.66 4.40
C GLY A 457 11.63 24.42 2.95
N GLY A 458 12.54 25.22 2.39
CA GLY A 458 13.13 24.96 1.08
C GLY A 458 13.97 23.67 1.07
N THR A 459 14.01 22.99 -0.08
CA THR A 459 14.77 21.75 -0.27
C THR A 459 16.01 22.01 -1.11
N LEU A 460 17.21 21.64 -0.63
CA LEU A 460 18.44 21.79 -1.38
C LEU A 460 18.61 20.63 -2.37
N ASN A 461 18.80 20.95 -3.65
CA ASN A 461 19.25 19.98 -4.63
C ASN A 461 20.78 19.85 -4.55
N SER A 462 21.30 18.70 -4.12
CA SER A 462 22.74 18.46 -3.97
C SER A 462 23.50 18.28 -5.28
N GLU A 463 22.81 18.16 -6.42
CA GLU A 463 23.42 18.05 -7.74
C GLU A 463 23.56 19.42 -8.42
N THR A 464 22.56 20.30 -8.26
CA THR A 464 22.56 21.66 -8.85
C THR A 464 22.96 22.76 -7.87
N CYS A 465 22.98 22.47 -6.57
CA CYS A 465 23.21 23.44 -5.50
C CYS A 465 22.20 24.59 -5.45
N GLU A 466 20.99 24.33 -5.93
CA GLU A 466 19.87 25.27 -5.93
C GLU A 466 18.83 24.88 -4.88
N CYS A 467 18.25 25.88 -4.24
CA CYS A 467 17.14 25.69 -3.33
C CYS A 467 15.82 25.69 -4.10
N ALA A 468 15.05 24.61 -3.97
CA ALA A 468 13.64 24.58 -4.34
C ALA A 468 12.82 25.18 -3.19
N CYS A 469 12.28 26.38 -3.40
CA CYS A 469 11.54 27.11 -2.37
C CYS A 469 10.06 26.78 -2.40
N ALA A 470 9.48 26.56 -1.22
CA ALA A 470 8.03 26.50 -1.06
C ALA A 470 7.45 27.91 -1.22
N PRO A 471 6.31 28.10 -1.92
CA PRO A 471 5.63 29.39 -1.92
C PRO A 471 5.33 29.90 -0.50
N PRO A 472 5.31 31.20 -0.24
CA PRO A 472 5.62 32.29 -1.17
C PRO A 472 7.12 32.51 -1.37
N TYR A 473 8.02 31.71 -0.82
CA TYR A 473 9.46 31.99 -0.83
C TYR A 473 10.12 31.76 -2.19
N LYS A 474 11.14 32.54 -2.51
CA LYS A 474 11.84 32.49 -3.80
C LYS A 474 13.31 32.05 -3.66
N PRO A 475 13.89 31.44 -4.71
CA PRO A 475 15.33 31.18 -4.79
C PRO A 475 16.15 32.48 -4.71
N PRO A 476 17.44 32.43 -4.34
CA PRO A 476 18.31 31.26 -4.30
C PRO A 476 18.40 30.52 -2.94
N THR A 477 17.84 31.10 -1.88
CA THR A 477 18.02 30.66 -0.47
C THR A 477 16.71 30.46 0.29
N CYS A 478 15.57 30.82 -0.29
CA CYS A 478 14.23 30.70 0.32
C CYS A 478 14.01 31.53 1.60
N ASP A 479 14.92 32.46 1.89
CA ASP A 479 14.82 33.41 3.00
C ASP A 479 13.92 34.60 2.65
N GLU A 480 13.81 34.95 1.37
CA GLU A 480 12.93 36.00 0.88
C GLU A 480 11.60 35.46 0.37
N ALA A 481 10.51 36.15 0.72
CA ALA A 481 9.19 35.92 0.12
C ALA A 481 9.06 36.65 -1.23
N ASP A 482 8.41 35.99 -2.19
CA ASP A 482 7.89 36.57 -3.42
C ASP A 482 6.51 37.17 -3.17
N CYS A 483 6.51 38.47 -2.93
CA CYS A 483 5.32 39.27 -2.65
C CYS A 483 4.73 39.91 -3.91
N SER A 484 5.09 39.43 -5.11
CA SER A 484 4.54 39.93 -6.37
C SER A 484 3.07 39.54 -6.56
N THR A 485 2.60 38.51 -5.87
CA THR A 485 1.22 38.02 -5.97
C THR A 485 0.39 38.45 -4.76
N PRO A 486 -0.80 39.06 -4.99
CA PRO A 486 -1.69 39.40 -3.90
C PRO A 486 -2.36 38.16 -3.31
N ASP A 487 -2.82 38.28 -2.07
CA ASP A 487 -3.61 37.28 -1.36
C ASP A 487 -4.77 36.77 -2.22
N SER A 488 -4.98 35.46 -2.18
CA SER A 488 -6.12 34.84 -2.85
C SER A 488 -7.45 35.41 -2.35
N LYS A 489 -8.48 35.43 -3.21
CA LYS A 489 -9.82 35.94 -2.88
C LYS A 489 -10.51 35.18 -1.73
N VAL A 490 -10.02 33.99 -1.38
CA VAL A 490 -10.51 33.18 -0.24
C VAL A 490 -9.95 33.67 1.10
N CYS A 491 -8.85 34.41 1.10
CA CYS A 491 -8.13 34.83 2.31
C CYS A 491 -8.98 35.65 3.29
N PRO A 492 -9.87 36.57 2.87
CA PRO A 492 -10.78 37.27 3.80
C PRO A 492 -11.62 36.32 4.66
N GLY A 493 -12.04 35.16 4.13
CA GLY A 493 -12.84 34.16 4.83
C GLY A 493 -12.09 33.31 5.86
N TRP A 494 -10.75 33.39 5.91
CA TRP A 494 -9.94 32.61 6.86
C TRP A 494 -9.49 33.46 8.06
N PRO A 495 -9.61 32.97 9.30
CA PRO A 495 -9.05 33.66 10.47
C PRO A 495 -7.52 33.79 10.42
N LYS A 496 -6.94 34.86 10.98
CA LYS A 496 -5.46 35.00 11.08
C LYS A 496 -4.78 33.85 11.83
N SER A 497 -5.51 33.19 12.75
CA SER A 497 -5.00 32.00 13.46
C SER A 497 -4.68 30.83 12.51
N TYR A 498 -5.27 30.79 11.32
CA TYR A 498 -5.03 29.73 10.34
C TYR A 498 -3.61 29.79 9.75
N CYS A 499 -2.99 30.98 9.74
CA CYS A 499 -1.60 31.16 9.30
C CYS A 499 -0.58 30.33 10.10
N LYS A 500 -0.90 29.99 11.36
CA LYS A 500 -0.06 29.13 12.21
C LYS A 500 -0.54 27.68 12.27
N LYS A 501 -1.76 27.40 11.81
CA LYS A 501 -2.43 26.09 11.96
C LYS A 501 -2.35 25.23 10.70
N TYR A 502 -2.32 25.84 9.52
CA TYR A 502 -2.33 25.13 8.24
C TYR A 502 -1.24 25.71 7.32
N SER A 503 -0.36 24.85 6.81
CA SER A 503 0.81 25.24 6.01
C SER A 503 0.45 25.89 4.67
N ASN A 504 -0.72 25.53 4.11
CA ASN A 504 -1.22 26.08 2.85
C ASN A 504 -1.80 27.51 2.96
N VAL A 505 -1.99 28.02 4.18
CA VAL A 505 -2.58 29.35 4.41
C VAL A 505 -1.54 30.46 4.21
N PRO A 506 -0.32 30.36 4.77
CA PRO A 506 0.83 31.18 4.38
C PRO A 506 1.11 31.25 2.87
N GLU A 507 0.95 30.13 2.15
CA GLU A 507 1.17 30.05 0.71
C GLU A 507 0.16 30.89 -0.10
N LYS A 508 -1.12 30.82 0.28
CA LYS A 508 -2.23 31.46 -0.45
C LYS A 508 -2.54 32.87 0.03
N CYS A 509 -2.16 33.17 1.27
CA CYS A 509 -2.49 34.42 1.96
C CYS A 509 -1.25 35.05 2.64
N PRO A 510 -0.13 35.22 1.92
CA PRO A 510 1.12 35.69 2.50
C PRO A 510 1.01 37.08 3.16
N GLN A 511 0.16 37.98 2.65
CA GLN A 511 -0.04 39.32 3.21
C GLN A 511 -0.89 39.25 4.49
N LYS A 512 -1.98 38.49 4.49
CA LYS A 512 -2.79 38.26 5.70
C LYS A 512 -1.99 37.60 6.82
N CYS A 513 -1.06 36.71 6.46
CA CYS A 513 -0.18 36.04 7.40
C CYS A 513 1.03 36.85 7.83
N GLY A 514 1.20 38.07 7.30
CA GLY A 514 2.30 38.97 7.67
C GLY A 514 3.67 38.52 7.16
N ILE A 515 3.70 37.67 6.13
CA ILE A 515 4.91 37.24 5.42
C ILE A 515 5.27 38.25 4.34
N CYS A 516 4.24 38.78 3.65
CA CYS A 516 4.37 39.86 2.69
C CYS A 516 3.78 41.16 3.24
N PRO A 517 4.36 42.32 2.88
CA PRO A 517 3.85 43.63 3.28
C PRO A 517 2.49 43.97 2.65
#